data_AF-A0A448ZBE8-F1
#
_entry.id   AF-A0A448ZBE8-F1
#
_cell.length_a   1.000
_cell.length_b   1.000
_cell.length_c   1.000
_cell.angle_alpha   90.00
_cell.angle_beta   90.00
_cell.angle_gamma   90.00
#
_symmetry.space_group_name_H-M   'P 1'
#
loop_
_entity.id
_entity.type
_entity.pdbx_description
1 polymer ?
#
loop_
_entity_poly.entity_id
_entity_poly.type
_entity_poly.pdbx_seq_one_letter_code
_entity_poly.pdbx_strand_id
1 'polypeptide(L)'
;MKNKNKSQKTISKAISILQQKEKFPVLVRYKIDALENAFLEGVETAICDLLCNRNNTADRISRVTSRNHNIDAYGLDSDRDTEAEVAHAIATCPRVLRKKIQHAFEGYRYPIAVQLNNPKAVSFVPLLAKLGIEFGNFKKEERGGIFDADFPGPNILSELVENTAWQLGRRIRRKLVVGSNSSDNDGEDDDPFLEVLLRMKAMDLFKKNDIRDYGLVMKLCNRARIPEKPFRFLTDWDPLSLTTRNNNKTNSTSLPLHHAAWTGSKRQCGMVLEAGLRHFPACEGILLLFQKDSTGSTPFHYACERIGVKSTMKVIDNTMQKVRKDGCLECSFKSIQAVLMASTCENIHLDGLYFLLRRQPNLLLHEYHHHYWRPAERAVSHAYIRRC
;
A
#
# COMPACT_ATOMS: atom_id res chain seq x y z
N MET A 1 -32.72 -37.58 2.59
CA MET A 1 -33.69 -37.28 1.51
C MET A 1 -35.03 -36.70 2.00
N LYS A 2 -35.71 -37.26 3.02
CA LYS A 2 -37.03 -36.77 3.48
C LYS A 2 -37.08 -35.27 3.86
N ASN A 3 -36.02 -34.71 4.46
CA ASN A 3 -35.98 -33.29 4.86
C ASN A 3 -35.94 -32.30 3.67
N LYS A 4 -35.31 -32.68 2.55
CA LYS A 4 -35.21 -31.82 1.36
C LYS A 4 -36.58 -31.60 0.73
N ASN A 5 -37.40 -32.65 0.64
CA ASN A 5 -38.75 -32.57 0.09
C ASN A 5 -39.69 -31.74 0.97
N LYS A 6 -39.58 -31.84 2.30
CA LYS A 6 -40.37 -31.02 3.23
C LYS A 6 -40.03 -29.52 3.07
N SER A 7 -38.74 -29.18 2.98
CA SER A 7 -38.30 -27.80 2.76
C SER A 7 -38.83 -27.21 1.45
N GLN A 8 -38.70 -27.95 0.35
CA GLN A 8 -39.18 -27.50 -0.97
C GLN A 8 -40.69 -27.23 -0.99
N LYS A 9 -41.49 -28.08 -0.33
CA LYS A 9 -42.93 -27.90 -0.20
C LYS A 9 -43.28 -26.63 0.59
N THR A 10 -42.55 -26.35 1.67
CA THR A 10 -42.74 -25.13 2.47
C THR A 10 -42.42 -23.88 1.66
N ILE A 11 -41.29 -23.87 0.93
CA ILE A 11 -40.88 -22.74 0.08
C ILE A 11 -41.91 -22.50 -1.03
N SER A 12 -42.34 -23.55 -1.72
CA SER A 12 -43.34 -23.43 -2.80
C SER A 12 -44.66 -22.87 -2.29
N LYS A 13 -45.08 -23.28 -1.09
CA LYS A 13 -46.28 -22.72 -0.44
C LYS A 13 -46.10 -21.25 -0.06
N ALA A 14 -44.94 -20.87 0.48
CA ALA A 14 -44.65 -19.48 0.82
C ALA A 14 -44.68 -18.56 -0.42
N ILE A 15 -44.03 -18.99 -1.52
CA ILE A 15 -44.06 -18.28 -2.80
C ILE A 15 -45.51 -18.13 -3.30
N SER A 16 -46.32 -19.18 -3.26
CA SER A 16 -47.72 -19.12 -3.69
C SER A 16 -48.56 -18.16 -2.83
N ILE A 17 -48.31 -18.06 -1.52
CA ILE A 17 -48.99 -17.10 -0.65
C ILE A 17 -48.62 -15.67 -1.04
N LEU A 18 -47.33 -15.40 -1.25
CA LEU A 18 -46.82 -14.08 -1.66
C LEU A 18 -47.36 -13.65 -3.03
N GLN A 19 -47.42 -14.57 -4.00
CA GLN A 19 -47.99 -14.30 -5.34
C GLN A 19 -49.49 -13.98 -5.32
N GLN A 20 -50.22 -14.48 -4.32
CA GLN A 20 -51.66 -14.28 -4.19
C GLN A 20 -52.03 -13.21 -3.15
N LYS A 21 -51.05 -12.46 -2.64
CA LYS A 21 -51.19 -11.49 -1.56
C LYS A 21 -52.39 -10.55 -1.74
N GLU A 22 -52.61 -10.00 -2.94
CA GLU A 22 -53.71 -9.06 -3.21
C GLU A 22 -55.12 -9.65 -3.11
N LYS A 23 -55.25 -10.98 -3.13
CA LYS A 23 -56.54 -11.67 -3.01
C LYS A 23 -56.98 -11.88 -1.56
N PHE A 24 -56.10 -11.64 -0.59
CA PHE A 24 -56.41 -11.83 0.83
C PHE A 24 -57.11 -10.59 1.42
N PRO A 25 -57.94 -10.76 2.48
CA PRO A 25 -58.50 -9.64 3.24
C PRO A 25 -57.41 -8.70 3.77
N VAL A 26 -57.73 -7.40 3.90
CA VAL A 26 -56.80 -6.33 4.34
C VAL A 26 -55.98 -6.71 5.57
N LEU A 27 -56.63 -7.26 6.60
CA LEU A 27 -55.96 -7.66 7.85
C LEU A 27 -54.90 -8.76 7.64
N VAL A 28 -55.15 -9.69 6.71
CA VAL A 28 -54.21 -10.77 6.37
C VAL A 28 -53.06 -10.22 5.53
N ARG A 29 -53.32 -9.30 4.59
CA ARG A 29 -52.28 -8.62 3.80
C ARG A 29 -51.26 -7.92 4.70
N TYR A 30 -51.72 -7.15 5.69
CA TYR A 30 -50.85 -6.48 6.66
C TYR A 30 -49.92 -7.46 7.42
N LYS A 31 -50.42 -8.65 7.79
CA LYS A 31 -49.59 -9.68 8.43
C LYS A 31 -48.57 -10.29 7.47
N ILE A 32 -48.95 -10.48 6.20
CA ILE A 32 -48.04 -10.93 5.15
C ILE A 32 -46.93 -9.88 4.93
N ASP A 33 -47.28 -8.59 4.85
CA ASP A 33 -46.32 -7.48 4.76
C ASP A 33 -45.32 -7.49 5.91
N ALA A 34 -45.80 -7.63 7.15
CA ALA A 34 -44.94 -7.66 8.34
C ALA A 34 -43.97 -8.84 8.31
N LEU A 35 -44.43 -10.04 7.91
CA LEU A 35 -43.58 -11.23 7.80
C LEU A 35 -42.58 -11.14 6.64
N GLU A 36 -43.00 -10.56 5.51
CA GLU A 36 -42.14 -10.30 4.36
C GLU A 36 -41.00 -9.36 4.75
N ASN A 37 -41.33 -8.23 5.41
CA ASN A 37 -40.33 -7.29 5.90
C ASN A 37 -39.39 -7.91 6.92
N ALA A 38 -39.91 -8.66 7.89
CA ALA A 38 -39.09 -9.34 8.90
C ALA A 38 -38.16 -10.39 8.27
N PHE A 39 -38.62 -11.11 7.24
CA PHE A 39 -37.79 -12.06 6.50
C PHE A 39 -36.68 -11.34 5.72
N LEU A 40 -37.00 -10.28 4.98
CA LEU A 40 -36.01 -9.51 4.22
C LEU A 40 -34.98 -8.85 5.14
N GLU A 41 -35.40 -8.28 6.26
CA GLU A 41 -34.50 -7.71 7.27
C GLU A 41 -33.61 -8.79 7.90
N GLY A 42 -34.15 -9.98 8.15
CA GLY A 42 -33.39 -11.12 8.64
C GLY A 42 -32.31 -11.59 7.65
N VAL A 43 -32.65 -11.66 6.35
CA VAL A 43 -31.69 -12.01 5.28
C VAL A 43 -30.63 -10.91 5.14
N GLU A 44 -31.03 -9.64 5.10
CA GLU A 44 -30.09 -8.51 5.03
C GLU A 44 -29.12 -8.53 6.23
N THR A 45 -29.64 -8.76 7.43
CA THR A 45 -28.83 -8.87 8.66
C THR A 45 -27.85 -10.03 8.58
N ALA A 46 -28.29 -11.20 8.10
CA ALA A 46 -27.42 -12.36 7.94
C ALA A 46 -26.30 -12.10 6.91
N ILE A 47 -26.59 -11.40 5.81
CA ILE A 47 -25.57 -11.00 4.82
C ILE A 47 -24.62 -9.96 5.42
N CYS A 48 -25.14 -8.99 6.17
CA CYS A 48 -24.29 -8.04 6.89
C CYS A 48 -23.36 -8.74 7.88
N ASP A 49 -23.86 -9.71 8.65
CA ASP A 49 -23.05 -10.48 9.61
C ASP A 49 -22.03 -11.39 8.90
N LEU A 50 -22.37 -11.93 7.72
CA LEU A 50 -21.42 -12.66 6.86
C LEU A 50 -20.27 -11.75 6.42
N LEU A 51 -20.57 -10.53 5.96
CA LEU A 51 -19.55 -9.60 5.52
C LEU A 51 -18.76 -9.04 6.72
N CYS A 52 -19.41 -8.79 7.84
CA CYS A 52 -18.83 -7.96 8.88
C CYS A 52 -18.61 -8.84 10.09
N ASN A 53 -17.40 -9.39 10.18
CA ASN A 53 -16.97 -10.25 11.26
C ASN A 53 -17.28 -9.59 12.61
N ARG A 54 -18.45 -9.93 13.21
CA ARG A 54 -19.04 -9.23 14.35
C ARG A 54 -18.42 -9.68 15.67
N ASN A 55 -17.13 -10.02 15.64
CA ASN A 55 -16.31 -10.29 16.82
C ASN A 55 -15.98 -9.00 17.60
N ASN A 56 -16.96 -8.11 17.77
CA ASN A 56 -16.83 -6.99 18.69
C ASN A 56 -16.58 -7.58 20.09
N THR A 57 -15.52 -7.09 20.71
CA THR A 57 -14.86 -7.58 21.93
C THR A 57 -15.78 -7.78 23.12
N ALA A 58 -16.93 -7.09 23.19
CA ALA A 58 -17.91 -7.27 24.26
C ALA A 58 -18.51 -8.69 24.26
N ASP A 59 -18.77 -9.26 23.09
CA ASP A 59 -19.34 -10.61 22.98
C ASP A 59 -18.25 -11.69 23.14
N ARG A 60 -16.97 -11.36 22.89
CA ARG A 60 -15.85 -12.26 23.23
C ARG A 60 -15.77 -12.53 24.73
N ILE A 61 -15.97 -11.53 25.58
CA ILE A 61 -15.92 -11.72 27.04
C ILE A 61 -17.08 -12.60 27.51
N SER A 62 -18.27 -12.44 26.93
CA SER A 62 -19.42 -13.30 27.22
C SER A 62 -19.28 -14.73 26.69
N ARG A 63 -18.52 -14.95 25.61
CA ARG A 63 -18.41 -16.27 24.95
C ARG A 63 -17.18 -17.08 25.32
N VAL A 64 -16.12 -16.45 25.84
CA VAL A 64 -14.95 -17.17 26.40
C VAL A 64 -15.34 -18.09 27.57
N THR A 65 -16.47 -17.83 28.24
CA THR A 65 -17.01 -18.71 29.28
C THR A 65 -17.79 -19.91 28.72
N SER A 66 -18.19 -19.90 27.44
CA SER A 66 -18.90 -21.02 26.80
C SER A 66 -17.92 -21.88 26.00
N ARG A 67 -17.36 -22.90 26.66
CA ARG A 67 -16.26 -23.75 26.17
C ARG A 67 -16.52 -24.57 24.88
N ASN A 68 -17.67 -24.46 24.23
CA ASN A 68 -18.12 -25.45 23.23
C ASN A 68 -18.64 -24.90 21.89
N HIS A 69 -18.37 -23.65 21.49
CA HIS A 69 -18.84 -23.14 20.19
C HIS A 69 -17.67 -22.82 19.25
N ASN A 70 -17.71 -23.43 18.06
CA ASN A 70 -16.85 -23.15 16.91
C ASN A 70 -16.77 -21.63 16.66
N ILE A 71 -15.66 -21.02 17.04
CA ILE A 71 -15.38 -19.57 16.91
C ILE A 71 -15.11 -19.16 15.45
N ASP A 72 -15.04 -20.11 14.52
CA ASP A 72 -14.55 -19.89 13.15
C ASP A 72 -15.64 -19.49 12.13
N ALA A 73 -16.89 -19.26 12.55
CA ALA A 73 -18.01 -19.06 11.62
C ALA A 73 -18.25 -17.61 11.15
N TYR A 74 -17.50 -16.61 11.63
CA TYR A 74 -17.82 -15.19 11.38
C TYR A 74 -16.87 -14.52 10.39
N GLY A 75 -17.44 -13.71 9.49
CA GLY A 75 -16.73 -13.05 8.40
C GLY A 75 -16.50 -13.97 7.20
N LEU A 76 -16.09 -13.38 6.08
CA LEU A 76 -15.70 -14.14 4.89
C LEU A 76 -14.43 -14.96 5.15
N ASP A 77 -14.38 -16.16 4.57
CA ASP A 77 -13.23 -17.06 4.61
C ASP A 77 -13.07 -17.73 3.24
N SER A 78 -11.95 -17.50 2.55
CA SER A 78 -11.67 -18.07 1.23
C SER A 78 -11.60 -19.60 1.18
N ASP A 79 -11.44 -20.27 2.32
CA ASP A 79 -11.46 -21.73 2.39
C ASP A 79 -12.89 -22.28 2.44
N ARG A 80 -13.86 -21.44 2.81
CA ARG A 80 -15.27 -21.82 3.00
C ARG A 80 -16.19 -21.22 1.95
N ASP A 81 -15.99 -19.95 1.64
CA ASP A 81 -16.89 -19.14 0.85
C ASP A 81 -16.31 -18.97 -0.57
N THR A 82 -17.14 -19.09 -1.60
CA THR A 82 -16.73 -18.81 -2.98
C THR A 82 -17.14 -17.40 -3.41
N GLU A 83 -16.41 -16.81 -4.36
CA GLU A 83 -16.80 -15.50 -4.92
C GLU A 83 -18.20 -15.50 -5.53
N ALA A 84 -18.62 -16.61 -6.13
CA ALA A 84 -19.95 -16.73 -6.73
C ALA A 84 -21.07 -16.69 -5.68
N GLU A 85 -20.89 -17.38 -4.56
CA GLU A 85 -21.85 -17.36 -3.44
C GLU A 85 -21.92 -15.97 -2.80
N VAL A 86 -20.77 -15.34 -2.56
CA VAL A 86 -20.71 -13.98 -2.00
C VAL A 86 -21.36 -12.97 -2.95
N ALA A 87 -21.09 -13.07 -4.25
CA ALA A 87 -21.72 -12.22 -5.26
C ALA A 87 -23.24 -12.42 -5.31
N HIS A 88 -23.72 -13.66 -5.25
CA HIS A 88 -25.15 -13.96 -5.23
C HIS A 88 -25.85 -13.42 -3.97
N ALA A 89 -25.22 -13.58 -2.80
CA ALA A 89 -25.72 -13.03 -1.55
C ALA A 89 -25.84 -11.50 -1.62
N ILE A 90 -24.81 -10.81 -2.11
CA ILE A 90 -24.81 -9.35 -2.26
C ILE A 90 -25.83 -8.90 -3.31
N ALA A 91 -25.97 -9.60 -4.44
CA ALA A 91 -26.95 -9.30 -5.46
C ALA A 91 -28.39 -9.35 -4.91
N THR A 92 -28.64 -10.20 -3.91
CA THR A 92 -29.93 -10.29 -3.22
C THR A 92 -30.21 -9.06 -2.36
N CYS A 93 -29.19 -8.49 -1.72
CA CYS A 93 -29.32 -7.29 -0.88
C CYS A 93 -28.17 -6.29 -1.09
N PRO A 94 -28.07 -5.57 -2.23
CA PRO A 94 -26.89 -4.76 -2.54
C PRO A 94 -26.60 -3.66 -1.51
N ARG A 95 -27.66 -3.14 -0.87
CA ARG A 95 -27.58 -2.07 0.14
C ARG A 95 -26.65 -2.39 1.31
N VAL A 96 -26.41 -3.67 1.60
CA VAL A 96 -25.50 -4.11 2.66
C VAL A 96 -24.09 -3.54 2.50
N LEU A 97 -23.62 -3.34 1.25
CA LEU A 97 -22.27 -2.80 0.99
C LEU A 97 -22.08 -1.37 1.51
N ARG A 98 -23.15 -0.58 1.64
CA ARG A 98 -23.06 0.81 2.13
C ARG A 98 -23.36 0.91 3.62
N LYS A 99 -23.81 -0.16 4.26
CA LYS A 99 -24.18 -0.17 5.68
C LYS A 99 -22.92 -0.02 6.51
N LYS A 100 -22.63 1.20 6.96
CA LYS A 100 -21.47 1.46 7.82
C LYS A 100 -21.68 0.79 9.17
N ILE A 101 -20.65 0.11 9.66
CA ILE A 101 -20.71 -0.66 10.90
C ILE A 101 -19.78 -0.07 11.91
N GLN A 102 -20.29 0.06 13.13
CA GLN A 102 -19.53 0.61 14.24
C GLN A 102 -18.45 -0.39 14.67
N HIS A 103 -17.21 -0.05 14.39
CA HIS A 103 -16.03 -0.72 14.89
C HIS A 103 -15.61 -0.08 16.22
N ALA A 104 -15.36 -0.90 17.25
CA ALA A 104 -15.21 -0.44 18.64
C ALA A 104 -14.16 0.67 18.83
N PHE A 105 -13.15 0.75 17.96
CA PHE A 105 -12.03 1.69 18.10
C PHE A 105 -11.84 2.62 16.90
N GLU A 106 -12.53 2.39 15.79
CA GLU A 106 -12.20 3.03 14.49
C GLU A 106 -13.39 3.73 13.85
N GLY A 107 -14.50 3.87 14.58
CA GLY A 107 -15.71 4.51 14.10
C GLY A 107 -16.50 3.63 13.13
N TYR A 108 -17.23 4.27 12.24
CA TYR A 108 -18.12 3.61 11.28
C TYR A 108 -17.36 3.28 9.99
N ARG A 109 -17.30 1.99 9.61
CA ARG A 109 -16.57 1.52 8.43
C ARG A 109 -17.48 0.74 7.47
N TYR A 110 -17.18 0.80 6.18
CA TYR A 110 -17.85 -0.05 5.19
C TYR A 110 -17.43 -1.53 5.36
N PRO A 111 -18.31 -2.49 5.00
CA PRO A 111 -18.00 -3.92 5.05
C PRO A 111 -16.70 -4.31 4.34
N ILE A 112 -16.36 -3.66 3.22
CA ILE A 112 -15.11 -3.92 2.49
C ILE A 112 -13.86 -3.67 3.34
N ALA A 113 -13.87 -2.69 4.24
CA ALA A 113 -12.77 -2.40 5.14
C ALA A 113 -12.59 -3.50 6.20
N VAL A 114 -13.69 -4.10 6.65
CA VAL A 114 -13.65 -5.15 7.67
C VAL A 114 -12.90 -6.39 7.19
N GLN A 115 -12.87 -6.64 5.87
CA GLN A 115 -12.15 -7.79 5.28
C GLN A 115 -10.65 -7.73 5.51
N LEU A 116 -10.09 -6.53 5.70
CA LEU A 116 -8.65 -6.34 5.88
C LEU A 116 -8.13 -6.91 7.20
N ASN A 117 -9.02 -7.23 8.14
CA ASN A 117 -8.69 -7.83 9.42
C ASN A 117 -8.41 -9.34 9.34
N ASN A 118 -8.78 -10.01 8.25
CA ASN A 118 -8.61 -11.45 8.07
C ASN A 118 -7.90 -11.74 6.72
N PRO A 119 -6.69 -12.34 6.73
CA PRO A 119 -5.99 -12.73 5.50
C PRO A 119 -6.80 -13.64 4.56
N LYS A 120 -7.75 -14.42 5.08
CA LYS A 120 -8.62 -15.25 4.23
C LYS A 120 -9.81 -14.48 3.64
N ALA A 121 -10.16 -13.34 4.25
CA ALA A 121 -11.24 -12.49 3.77
C ALA A 121 -10.75 -11.44 2.77
N VAL A 122 -9.46 -11.07 2.85
CA VAL A 122 -8.88 -10.00 2.03
C VAL A 122 -9.01 -10.26 0.52
N SER A 123 -9.01 -11.53 0.11
CA SER A 123 -9.18 -11.96 -1.29
C SER A 123 -10.51 -11.52 -1.91
N PHE A 124 -11.54 -11.26 -1.10
CA PHE A 124 -12.84 -10.77 -1.55
C PHE A 124 -12.90 -9.26 -1.76
N VAL A 125 -11.90 -8.48 -1.33
CA VAL A 125 -11.89 -7.01 -1.48
C VAL A 125 -12.10 -6.56 -2.94
N PRO A 126 -11.42 -7.12 -3.96
CA PRO A 126 -11.65 -6.75 -5.35
C PRO A 126 -13.09 -7.04 -5.82
N LEU A 127 -13.66 -8.16 -5.39
CA LEU A 127 -15.04 -8.53 -5.70
C LEU A 127 -16.03 -7.53 -5.09
N LEU A 128 -15.89 -7.22 -3.79
CA LEU A 128 -16.78 -6.29 -3.10
C LEU A 128 -16.76 -4.90 -3.72
N ALA A 129 -15.56 -4.39 -4.08
CA ALA A 129 -15.42 -3.11 -4.76
C ALA A 129 -16.11 -3.12 -6.14
N LYS A 130 -15.91 -4.19 -6.92
CA LYS A 130 -16.56 -4.36 -8.23
C LYS A 130 -18.09 -4.35 -8.10
N LEU A 131 -18.65 -5.14 -7.19
CA LEU A 131 -20.09 -5.21 -6.95
C LEU A 131 -20.63 -3.86 -6.45
N GLY A 132 -19.87 -3.15 -5.62
CA GLY A 132 -20.22 -1.79 -5.18
C GLY A 132 -20.37 -0.80 -6.34
N ILE A 133 -19.54 -0.93 -7.37
CA ILE A 133 -19.64 -0.13 -8.60
C ILE A 133 -20.83 -0.60 -9.45
N GLU A 134 -20.96 -1.91 -9.67
CA GLU A 134 -22.00 -2.52 -10.51
C GLU A 134 -23.41 -2.16 -10.04
N PHE A 135 -23.65 -2.20 -8.73
CA PHE A 135 -24.94 -1.87 -8.14
C PHE A 135 -25.17 -0.37 -7.91
N GLY A 136 -24.20 0.49 -8.23
CA GLY A 136 -24.31 1.94 -8.05
C GLY A 136 -24.45 2.36 -6.58
N ASN A 137 -23.89 1.56 -5.66
CA ASN A 137 -23.99 1.78 -4.22
C ASN A 137 -23.17 2.98 -3.72
N PHE A 138 -22.19 3.40 -4.51
CA PHE A 138 -21.18 4.38 -4.14
C PHE A 138 -21.06 5.47 -5.21
N LYS A 139 -20.59 6.65 -4.81
CA LYS A 139 -20.23 7.68 -5.78
C LYS A 139 -19.02 7.24 -6.60
N LYS A 140 -18.82 7.85 -7.77
CA LYS A 140 -17.75 7.48 -8.71
C LYS A 140 -16.37 7.59 -8.07
N GLU A 141 -16.16 8.61 -7.26
CA GLU A 141 -14.94 8.91 -6.52
C GLU A 141 -14.64 7.91 -5.38
N GLU A 142 -15.67 7.29 -4.80
CA GLU A 142 -15.53 6.27 -3.75
C GLU A 142 -15.06 4.92 -4.30
N ARG A 143 -15.17 4.72 -5.62
CA ARG A 143 -14.72 3.52 -6.36
C ARG A 143 -15.13 2.21 -5.69
N GLY A 144 -16.42 2.04 -5.45
CA GLY A 144 -16.94 0.82 -4.82
C GLY A 144 -16.64 0.70 -3.33
N GLY A 145 -16.43 1.83 -2.64
CA GLY A 145 -16.12 1.86 -1.22
C GLY A 145 -14.63 1.67 -0.88
N ILE A 146 -13.75 1.68 -1.87
CA ILE A 146 -12.29 1.72 -1.66
C ILE A 146 -11.89 3.01 -0.95
N PHE A 147 -12.60 4.11 -1.24
CA PHE A 147 -12.46 5.41 -0.57
C PHE A 147 -13.74 5.75 0.16
N ASP A 148 -13.61 6.22 1.39
CA ASP A 148 -14.71 6.79 2.16
C ASP A 148 -14.47 8.29 2.26
N ALA A 149 -15.27 9.08 1.52
CA ALA A 149 -15.13 10.52 1.51
C ALA A 149 -15.52 11.16 2.85
N ASP A 150 -16.34 10.47 3.65
CA ASP A 150 -16.84 11.00 4.92
C ASP A 150 -15.91 10.65 6.10
N PHE A 151 -14.96 9.73 5.90
CA PHE A 151 -14.09 9.25 6.96
C PHE A 151 -12.65 9.73 6.76
N PRO A 152 -12.08 10.50 7.70
CA PRO A 152 -10.72 11.04 7.57
C PRO A 152 -9.61 9.99 7.81
N GLY A 153 -9.97 8.74 8.07
CA GLY A 153 -8.99 7.68 8.34
C GLY A 153 -8.37 7.07 7.08
N PRO A 154 -7.58 6.00 7.26
CA PRO A 154 -6.91 5.34 6.14
C PRO A 154 -7.94 4.70 5.21
N ASN A 155 -7.74 4.88 3.90
CA ASN A 155 -8.52 4.18 2.88
C ASN A 155 -8.06 2.73 2.72
N ILE A 156 -8.83 1.94 1.97
CA ILE A 156 -8.57 0.50 1.75
C ILE A 156 -7.18 0.25 1.16
N LEU A 157 -6.73 1.07 0.21
CA LEU A 157 -5.39 0.91 -0.39
C LEU A 157 -4.27 1.13 0.64
N SER A 158 -4.44 2.14 1.49
CA SER A 158 -3.51 2.43 2.57
C SER A 158 -3.46 1.29 3.58
N GLU A 159 -4.63 0.78 3.97
CA GLU A 159 -4.73 -0.32 4.93
C GLU A 159 -4.19 -1.63 4.35
N LEU A 160 -4.42 -1.94 3.06
CA LEU A 160 -3.82 -3.10 2.39
C LEU A 160 -2.29 -3.05 2.49
N VAL A 161 -1.71 -1.91 2.11
CA VAL A 161 -0.26 -1.68 2.14
C VAL A 161 0.30 -1.74 3.56
N GLU A 162 -0.40 -1.17 4.53
CA GLU A 162 0.03 -1.16 5.93
C GLU A 162 -0.12 -2.53 6.61
N ASN A 163 -1.19 -3.27 6.34
CA ASN A 163 -1.45 -4.59 6.93
C ASN A 163 -0.42 -5.63 6.47
N THR A 164 0.09 -5.51 5.24
CA THR A 164 1.23 -6.32 4.80
C THR A 164 2.44 -6.17 5.73
N ALA A 165 2.73 -4.95 6.18
CA ALA A 165 3.82 -4.69 7.13
C ALA A 165 3.52 -5.28 8.52
N TRP A 166 2.28 -5.18 8.99
CA TRP A 166 1.86 -5.71 10.29
C TRP A 166 1.89 -7.24 10.36
N GLN A 167 1.42 -7.92 9.32
CA GLN A 167 1.41 -9.39 9.26
C GLN A 167 2.82 -9.94 9.32
N LEU A 168 3.76 -9.30 8.63
CA LEU A 168 5.18 -9.65 8.71
C LEU A 168 5.72 -9.53 10.14
N GLY A 169 5.34 -8.46 10.85
CA GLY A 169 5.69 -8.29 12.27
C GLY A 169 5.12 -9.39 13.18
N ARG A 170 3.87 -9.82 12.96
CA ARG A 170 3.25 -10.92 13.73
C ARG A 170 3.90 -12.27 13.44
N ARG A 171 4.25 -12.57 12.20
CA ARG A 171 4.94 -13.83 11.83
C ARG A 171 6.28 -13.93 12.55
N ILE A 172 7.08 -12.85 12.53
CA ILE A 172 8.38 -12.80 13.20
C ILE A 172 8.25 -13.01 14.71
N ARG A 173 7.29 -12.31 15.36
CA ARG A 173 7.05 -12.50 16.80
C ARG A 173 6.68 -13.95 17.14
N ARG A 174 5.83 -14.59 16.33
CA ARG A 174 5.48 -16.01 16.54
C ARG A 174 6.69 -16.92 16.41
N LYS A 175 7.56 -16.71 15.41
CA LYS A 175 8.79 -17.49 15.25
C LYS A 175 9.73 -17.37 16.45
N LEU A 176 9.92 -16.15 16.96
CA LEU A 176 10.78 -15.91 18.13
C LEU A 176 10.25 -16.54 19.42
N VAL A 177 8.93 -16.59 19.60
CA VAL A 177 8.32 -17.17 20.81
C VAL A 177 8.34 -18.71 20.81
N VAL A 178 8.19 -19.35 19.65
CA VAL A 178 8.05 -20.81 19.58
C VAL A 178 9.39 -21.53 19.44
N GLY A 179 10.53 -20.82 19.40
CA GLY A 179 11.87 -21.42 19.34
C GLY A 179 12.06 -22.42 18.20
N SER A 180 11.21 -22.34 17.17
CA SER A 180 11.18 -23.32 16.09
C SER A 180 12.36 -23.09 15.17
N ASN A 181 13.25 -24.08 15.12
CA ASN A 181 14.32 -24.21 14.13
C ASN A 181 13.77 -24.51 12.71
N SER A 182 12.62 -23.91 12.35
CA SER A 182 12.08 -24.04 11.00
C SER A 182 13.10 -23.42 10.04
N SER A 183 13.77 -24.28 9.29
CA SER A 183 14.77 -23.95 8.28
C SER A 183 14.36 -22.72 7.46
N ASP A 184 15.30 -21.83 7.19
CA ASP A 184 15.17 -20.58 6.39
C ASP A 184 14.68 -20.77 4.94
N ASN A 185 14.17 -21.96 4.59
CA ASN A 185 13.27 -22.17 3.46
C ASN A 185 11.88 -21.58 3.77
N ASP A 186 11.86 -20.33 4.24
CA ASP A 186 10.72 -19.44 4.09
C ASP A 186 10.54 -19.24 2.59
N GLY A 187 9.84 -20.21 2.00
CA GLY A 187 9.38 -20.18 0.64
C GLY A 187 8.71 -18.84 0.37
N GLU A 188 8.59 -18.57 -0.91
CA GLU A 188 8.11 -17.34 -1.50
C GLU A 188 6.65 -17.00 -1.17
N ASP A 189 6.16 -17.38 0.03
CA ASP A 189 4.85 -17.16 0.65
C ASP A 189 4.11 -16.03 -0.05
N ASP A 190 3.03 -16.44 -0.70
CA ASP A 190 2.08 -15.55 -1.31
C ASP A 190 1.66 -14.52 -0.26
N ASP A 191 1.84 -13.27 -0.61
CA ASP A 191 1.42 -12.14 0.20
C ASP A 191 0.00 -11.80 -0.27
N PRO A 192 -1.04 -12.26 0.44
CA PRO A 192 -2.43 -12.14 -0.05
C PRO A 192 -2.84 -10.68 -0.23
N PHE A 193 -2.20 -9.75 0.48
CA PHE A 193 -2.43 -8.32 0.32
C PHE A 193 -1.82 -7.79 -0.99
N LEU A 194 -0.62 -8.26 -1.37
CA LEU A 194 -0.01 -7.91 -2.65
C LEU A 194 -0.80 -8.47 -3.82
N GLU A 195 -1.28 -9.72 -3.71
CA GLU A 195 -2.14 -10.33 -4.72
C GLU A 195 -3.43 -9.51 -4.94
N VAL A 196 -4.06 -9.07 -3.85
CA VAL A 196 -5.23 -8.19 -3.91
C VAL A 196 -4.89 -6.85 -4.59
N LEU A 197 -3.75 -6.22 -4.29
CA LEU A 197 -3.32 -4.98 -4.96
C LEU A 197 -3.10 -5.20 -6.47
N LEU A 198 -2.49 -6.32 -6.86
CA LEU A 198 -2.29 -6.70 -8.26
C LEU A 198 -3.62 -6.92 -8.98
N ARG A 199 -4.57 -7.60 -8.34
CA ARG A 199 -5.91 -7.81 -8.88
C ARG A 199 -6.70 -6.51 -9.00
N MET A 200 -6.63 -5.63 -8.00
CA MET A 200 -7.26 -4.30 -8.06
C MET A 200 -6.66 -3.44 -9.18
N LYS A 201 -5.35 -3.54 -9.43
CA LYS A 201 -4.70 -2.90 -10.59
C LYS A 201 -5.26 -3.44 -11.91
N ALA A 202 -5.36 -4.77 -12.04
CA ALA A 202 -5.89 -5.40 -13.25
C ALA A 202 -7.35 -5.02 -13.55
N MET A 203 -8.12 -4.67 -12.52
CA MET A 203 -9.52 -4.24 -12.61
C MET A 203 -9.72 -2.71 -12.75
N ASP A 204 -8.65 -1.93 -12.93
CA ASP A 204 -8.67 -0.45 -12.92
C ASP A 204 -9.26 0.19 -11.64
N LEU A 205 -9.26 -0.55 -10.53
CA LEU A 205 -9.72 -0.06 -9.23
C LEU A 205 -8.61 0.70 -8.50
N PHE A 206 -7.37 0.23 -8.65
CA PHE A 206 -6.16 0.86 -8.14
C PHE A 206 -5.41 1.53 -9.30
N LYS A 207 -5.20 2.84 -9.21
CA LYS A 207 -4.59 3.67 -10.25
C LYS A 207 -3.21 4.15 -9.81
N LYS A 208 -2.35 4.41 -10.80
CA LYS A 208 -0.98 4.91 -10.57
C LYS A 208 -0.96 6.14 -9.65
N ASN A 209 -1.85 7.11 -9.90
CA ASN A 209 -1.91 8.36 -9.12
C ASN A 209 -2.27 8.13 -7.64
N ASP A 210 -3.04 7.08 -7.32
CA ASP A 210 -3.40 6.75 -5.94
C ASP A 210 -2.16 6.50 -5.05
N ILE A 211 -1.07 6.00 -5.65
CA ILE A 211 0.19 5.75 -4.95
C ILE A 211 0.72 7.06 -4.35
N ARG A 212 0.64 8.15 -5.12
CA ARG A 212 1.09 9.48 -4.72
C ARG A 212 0.03 10.20 -3.88
N ASP A 213 -1.21 10.20 -4.34
CA ASP A 213 -2.33 10.91 -3.69
C ASP A 213 -2.51 10.46 -2.24
N TYR A 214 -2.31 9.17 -1.97
CA TYR A 214 -2.43 8.62 -0.62
C TYR A 214 -1.09 8.31 0.05
N GLY A 215 0.03 8.71 -0.56
CA GLY A 215 1.38 8.57 -0.01
C GLY A 215 1.72 7.12 0.36
N LEU A 216 1.34 6.13 -0.45
CA LEU A 216 1.43 4.72 -0.09
C LEU A 216 2.88 4.26 0.17
N VAL A 217 3.83 4.72 -0.65
CA VAL A 217 5.26 4.45 -0.45
C VAL A 217 5.78 5.11 0.84
N MET A 218 5.35 6.34 1.13
CA MET A 218 5.69 7.03 2.37
C MET A 218 5.21 6.26 3.60
N LYS A 219 3.97 5.77 3.57
CA LYS A 219 3.37 4.98 4.66
C LYS A 219 4.17 3.70 4.94
N LEU A 220 4.66 3.02 3.90
CA LEU A 220 5.56 1.87 4.06
C LEU A 220 6.89 2.27 4.70
N CYS A 221 7.51 3.35 4.24
CA CYS A 221 8.81 3.82 4.75
C CYS A 221 8.73 4.38 6.17
N ASN A 222 7.56 4.79 6.65
CA ASN A 222 7.35 5.23 8.02
C ASN A 222 7.26 4.07 9.04
N ARG A 223 7.30 2.82 8.58
CA ARG A 223 7.29 1.63 9.45
C ARG A 223 8.70 1.22 9.84
N ALA A 224 8.83 0.66 11.04
CA ALA A 224 10.07 0.02 11.50
C ALA A 224 10.53 -1.14 10.59
N ARG A 225 9.59 -1.74 9.84
CA ARG A 225 9.91 -2.70 8.79
C ARG A 225 9.17 -2.45 7.49
N ILE A 226 9.94 -2.25 6.43
CA ILE A 226 9.42 -2.09 5.07
C ILE A 226 9.27 -3.49 4.44
N PRO A 227 8.05 -3.92 4.05
CA PRO A 227 7.84 -5.14 3.31
C PRO A 227 8.36 -4.96 1.88
N GLU A 228 9.33 -5.79 1.49
CA GLU A 228 10.10 -5.60 0.25
C GLU A 228 9.25 -5.79 -1.02
N LYS A 229 8.42 -6.84 -1.10
CA LYS A 229 7.59 -7.11 -2.29
C LYS A 229 6.60 -5.96 -2.58
N PRO A 230 5.75 -5.48 -1.64
CA PRO A 230 4.86 -4.34 -1.89
C PRO A 230 5.61 -3.05 -2.17
N PHE A 231 6.73 -2.80 -1.48
CA PHE A 231 7.53 -1.60 -1.71
C PHE A 231 8.05 -1.54 -3.14
N ARG A 232 8.63 -2.65 -3.64
CA ARG A 232 9.09 -2.75 -5.03
C ARG A 232 7.93 -2.59 -6.01
N PHE A 233 6.82 -3.31 -5.80
CA PHE A 233 5.64 -3.18 -6.63
C PHE A 233 5.15 -1.73 -6.79
N LEU A 234 5.06 -0.98 -5.70
CA LEU A 234 4.61 0.42 -5.73
C LEU A 234 5.63 1.34 -6.41
N THR A 235 6.92 1.17 -6.10
CA THR A 235 7.99 2.02 -6.64
C THR A 235 8.30 1.74 -8.10
N ASP A 236 8.22 0.49 -8.54
CA ASP A 236 8.35 0.11 -9.94
C ASP A 236 7.16 0.60 -10.77
N TRP A 237 5.96 0.67 -10.17
CA TRP A 237 4.77 1.16 -10.84
C TRP A 237 4.71 2.69 -10.91
N ASP A 238 5.06 3.40 -9.84
CA ASP A 238 5.17 4.85 -9.81
C ASP A 238 6.45 5.35 -9.11
N PRO A 239 7.58 5.44 -9.82
CA PRO A 239 8.83 5.88 -9.22
C PRO A 239 8.80 7.30 -8.66
N LEU A 240 7.95 8.17 -9.22
CA LEU A 240 7.81 9.55 -8.73
C LEU A 240 7.35 9.60 -7.27
N SER A 241 6.70 8.54 -6.77
CA SER A 241 6.35 8.41 -5.36
C SER A 241 7.55 8.46 -4.40
N LEU A 242 8.78 8.17 -4.87
CA LEU A 242 10.02 8.31 -4.11
C LEU A 242 10.47 9.77 -3.94
N THR A 243 10.01 10.65 -4.82
CA THR A 243 10.31 12.09 -4.82
C THR A 243 9.13 12.95 -4.39
N THR A 244 7.93 12.37 -4.33
CA THR A 244 6.71 13.07 -3.92
C THR A 244 6.80 13.42 -2.44
N ARG A 245 6.71 14.72 -2.16
CA ARG A 245 6.54 15.24 -0.80
C ARG A 245 5.14 14.92 -0.32
N ASN A 246 4.98 14.61 0.96
CA ASN A 246 3.68 14.27 1.50
C ASN A 246 2.79 15.53 1.50
N ASN A 247 1.82 15.60 0.58
CA ASN A 247 0.88 16.72 0.51
C ASN A 247 -0.19 16.64 1.61
N ASN A 248 -0.23 15.55 2.39
CA ASN A 248 -1.30 15.31 3.35
C ASN A 248 -1.07 16.08 4.65
N LYS A 249 -1.58 17.32 4.73
CA LYS A 249 -1.82 18.18 5.93
C LYS A 249 -0.67 18.43 6.91
N THR A 250 0.33 17.57 6.99
CA THR A 250 1.54 17.79 7.76
C THR A 250 2.47 18.57 6.84
N ASN A 251 2.95 19.73 7.29
CA ASN A 251 3.90 20.57 6.54
C ASN A 251 5.29 19.91 6.36
N SER A 252 5.36 18.58 6.43
CA SER A 252 6.56 17.79 6.30
C SER A 252 6.86 17.61 4.81
N THR A 253 7.96 18.20 4.36
CA THR A 253 8.51 17.99 3.02
C THR A 253 9.44 16.77 2.96
N SER A 254 9.37 15.89 3.95
CA SER A 254 10.20 14.69 4.04
C SER A 254 9.88 13.72 2.90
N LEU A 255 10.91 13.05 2.38
CA LEU A 255 10.83 12.00 1.37
C LEU A 255 10.73 10.62 2.04
N PRO A 256 10.30 9.57 1.31
CA PRO A 256 10.34 8.20 1.83
C PRO A 256 11.72 7.80 2.35
N LEU A 257 12.80 8.31 1.74
CA LEU A 257 14.16 8.06 2.17
C LEU A 257 14.50 8.71 3.52
N HIS A 258 13.95 9.89 3.86
CA HIS A 258 14.09 10.49 5.20
C HIS A 258 13.52 9.56 6.27
N HIS A 259 12.30 9.05 6.04
CA HIS A 259 11.65 8.13 6.97
C HIS A 259 12.42 6.81 7.10
N ALA A 260 12.87 6.22 5.98
CA ALA A 260 13.64 4.98 6.02
C ALA A 260 15.02 5.15 6.71
N ALA A 261 15.65 6.32 6.56
CA ALA A 261 16.88 6.66 7.27
C ALA A 261 16.65 6.86 8.77
N TRP A 262 15.54 7.51 9.15
CA TRP A 262 15.19 7.83 10.54
C TRP A 262 14.63 6.64 11.33
N THR A 263 13.72 5.85 10.75
CA THR A 263 13.00 4.77 11.45
C THR A 263 13.50 3.38 11.10
N GLY A 264 14.21 3.23 9.97
CA GLY A 264 14.58 1.95 9.40
C GLY A 264 15.93 1.38 9.87
N SER A 265 16.16 0.13 9.48
CA SER A 265 17.47 -0.54 9.57
C SER A 265 18.39 -0.14 8.40
N LYS A 266 19.69 -0.45 8.52
CA LYS A 266 20.66 -0.29 7.43
C LYS A 266 20.17 -0.88 6.10
N ARG A 267 19.54 -2.07 6.17
CA ARG A 267 18.95 -2.77 5.01
C ARG A 267 17.81 -1.98 4.38
N GLN A 268 16.92 -1.39 5.19
CA GLN A 268 15.76 -0.64 4.69
C GLN A 268 16.16 0.69 4.06
N CYS A 269 17.06 1.42 4.71
CA CYS A 269 17.64 2.63 4.11
C CYS A 269 18.30 2.29 2.76
N GLY A 270 19.11 1.21 2.72
CA GLY A 270 19.72 0.72 1.49
C GLY A 270 18.70 0.34 0.40
N MET A 271 17.58 -0.27 0.77
CA MET A 271 16.51 -0.67 -0.17
C MET A 271 15.78 0.52 -0.79
N VAL A 272 15.47 1.56 0.00
CA VAL A 272 14.82 2.77 -0.52
C VAL A 272 15.79 3.56 -1.40
N LEU A 273 17.06 3.65 -1.00
CA LEU A 273 18.12 4.23 -1.82
C LEU A 273 18.32 3.47 -3.14
N GLU A 274 18.28 2.14 -3.08
CA GLU A 274 18.39 1.28 -4.27
C GLU A 274 17.27 1.58 -5.27
N ALA A 275 16.04 1.71 -4.80
CA ALA A 275 14.91 2.08 -5.66
C ALA A 275 15.08 3.46 -6.29
N GLY A 276 15.58 4.44 -5.52
CA GLY A 276 15.92 5.77 -6.04
C GLY A 276 17.01 5.73 -7.12
N LEU A 277 18.08 4.96 -6.90
CA LEU A 277 19.17 4.82 -7.86
C LEU A 277 18.79 4.03 -9.12
N ARG A 278 17.81 3.12 -9.01
CA ARG A 278 17.33 2.31 -10.13
C ARG A 278 16.43 3.10 -11.08
N HIS A 279 15.56 3.95 -10.53
CA HIS A 279 14.51 4.61 -11.30
C HIS A 279 14.83 6.04 -11.75
N PHE A 280 15.74 6.72 -11.06
CA PHE A 280 16.17 8.07 -11.44
C PHE A 280 17.57 8.00 -12.07
N PRO A 281 17.90 8.93 -12.99
CA PRO A 281 19.28 9.07 -13.48
C PRO A 281 20.25 9.05 -12.30
N ALA A 282 21.42 8.41 -12.45
CA ALA A 282 22.33 8.16 -11.34
C ALA A 282 22.68 9.44 -10.53
N CYS A 283 22.71 10.59 -11.18
CA CYS A 283 22.89 11.91 -10.55
C CYS A 283 21.69 12.35 -9.70
N GLU A 284 20.46 12.14 -10.15
CA GLU A 284 19.25 12.47 -9.41
C GLU A 284 19.01 11.51 -8.26
N GLY A 285 19.17 10.20 -8.51
CA GLY A 285 18.99 9.16 -7.50
C GLY A 285 19.92 9.32 -6.30
N ILE A 286 21.19 9.65 -6.53
CA ILE A 286 22.14 9.90 -5.43
C ILE A 286 21.81 11.19 -4.67
N LEU A 287 21.29 12.21 -5.36
CA LEU A 287 20.95 13.50 -4.75
C LEU A 287 19.74 13.42 -3.81
N LEU A 288 18.92 12.37 -3.89
CA LEU A 288 17.88 12.09 -2.90
C LEU A 288 18.44 12.00 -1.46
N LEU A 289 19.68 11.52 -1.28
CA LEU A 289 20.33 11.45 0.04
C LEU A 289 20.60 12.82 0.67
N PHE A 290 20.64 13.86 -0.15
CA PHE A 290 21.04 15.21 0.25
C PHE A 290 19.90 16.21 0.12
N GLN A 291 18.69 15.77 -0.21
CA GLN A 291 17.53 16.64 -0.25
C GLN A 291 17.07 16.98 1.16
N LYS A 292 16.97 18.28 1.45
CA LYS A 292 16.50 18.82 2.72
C LYS A 292 14.99 18.63 2.86
N ASP A 293 14.55 18.26 4.05
CA ASP A 293 13.16 18.39 4.46
C ASP A 293 12.87 19.79 5.06
N SER A 294 11.71 19.94 5.69
CA SER A 294 11.22 21.19 6.25
C SER A 294 12.02 21.66 7.46
N THR A 295 12.85 20.79 8.03
CA THR A 295 13.77 21.12 9.12
C THR A 295 15.18 21.45 8.62
N GLY A 296 15.42 21.34 7.31
CA GLY A 296 16.76 21.44 6.72
C GLY A 296 17.57 20.15 6.80
N SER A 297 17.02 19.08 7.38
CA SER A 297 17.70 17.80 7.55
C SER A 297 17.63 16.96 6.27
N THR A 298 18.68 16.16 6.02
CA THR A 298 18.75 15.27 4.86
C THR A 298 18.64 13.80 5.28
N PRO A 299 18.29 12.87 4.37
CA PRO A 299 18.34 11.45 4.69
C PRO A 299 19.74 10.98 5.09
N PHE A 300 20.79 11.57 4.50
CA PHE A 300 22.18 11.32 4.89
C PHE A 300 22.44 11.73 6.34
N HIS A 301 21.94 12.90 6.77
CA HIS A 301 22.05 13.36 8.15
C HIS A 301 21.36 12.37 9.12
N TYR A 302 20.10 12.03 8.86
CA TYR A 302 19.36 11.07 9.70
C TYR A 302 20.02 9.70 9.76
N ALA A 303 20.54 9.19 8.64
CA ALA A 303 21.26 7.93 8.63
C ALA A 303 22.55 8.02 9.45
N CYS A 304 23.35 9.09 9.28
CA CYS A 304 24.58 9.28 10.04
C CYS A 304 24.33 9.37 11.55
N GLU A 305 23.30 10.09 11.97
CA GLU A 305 22.90 10.20 13.39
C GLU A 305 22.52 8.84 13.97
N ARG A 306 21.68 8.07 13.25
CA ARG A 306 21.12 6.83 13.76
C ARG A 306 22.03 5.61 13.68
N ILE A 307 22.73 5.42 12.56
CA ILE A 307 23.55 4.20 12.31
C ILE A 307 25.07 4.48 12.28
N GLY A 308 25.47 5.75 12.36
CA GLY A 308 26.86 6.19 12.32
C GLY A 308 27.41 6.38 10.91
N VAL A 309 28.21 7.44 10.71
CA VAL A 309 28.78 7.86 9.41
C VAL A 309 29.44 6.71 8.65
N LYS A 310 30.32 5.93 9.31
CA LYS A 310 31.03 4.80 8.67
C LYS A 310 30.06 3.74 8.15
N SER A 311 29.00 3.45 8.90
CA SER A 311 27.97 2.49 8.47
C SER A 311 27.14 3.05 7.32
N THR A 312 26.76 4.33 7.39
CA THR A 312 26.01 5.02 6.33
C THR A 312 26.76 4.99 5.02
N MET A 313 28.05 5.37 5.03
CA MET A 313 28.90 5.32 3.84
C MET A 313 28.98 3.89 3.25
N LYS A 314 29.16 2.88 4.11
CA LYS A 314 29.16 1.47 3.67
C LYS A 314 27.84 1.05 3.02
N VAL A 315 26.69 1.49 3.55
CA VAL A 315 25.38 1.22 2.94
C VAL A 315 25.30 1.86 1.55
N ILE A 316 25.69 3.13 1.42
CA ILE A 316 25.67 3.86 0.16
C ILE A 316 26.56 3.16 -0.88
N ASP A 317 27.81 2.86 -0.53
CA ASP A 317 28.75 2.21 -1.45
C ASP A 317 28.27 0.81 -1.87
N ASN A 318 27.77 0.01 -0.93
CA ASN A 318 27.22 -1.31 -1.23
C ASN A 318 26.01 -1.22 -2.17
N THR A 319 25.09 -0.30 -1.92
CA THR A 319 23.90 -0.11 -2.76
C THR A 319 24.30 0.36 -4.16
N MET A 320 25.21 1.34 -4.28
CA MET A 320 25.70 1.80 -5.58
C MET A 320 26.41 0.68 -6.36
N GLN A 321 27.22 -0.13 -5.69
CA GLN A 321 27.88 -1.27 -6.32
C GLN A 321 26.88 -2.32 -6.81
N LYS A 322 25.82 -2.57 -6.02
CA LYS A 322 24.75 -3.50 -6.40
C LYS A 322 24.00 -3.01 -7.66
N VAL A 323 23.52 -1.76 -7.66
CA VAL A 323 22.81 -1.18 -8.82
C VAL A 323 23.70 -1.15 -10.07
N ARG A 324 25.01 -0.94 -9.90
CA ARG A 324 25.98 -1.03 -11.01
C ARG A 324 26.09 -2.45 -11.56
N LYS A 325 26.15 -3.48 -10.70
CA LYS A 325 26.23 -4.89 -11.12
C LYS A 325 24.97 -5.34 -11.85
N ASP A 326 23.82 -4.80 -11.47
CA ASP A 326 22.52 -5.12 -12.09
C ASP A 326 22.36 -4.48 -13.49
N GLY A 327 23.36 -3.73 -14.01
CA GLY A 327 23.28 -3.04 -15.30
C GLY A 327 22.35 -1.81 -15.31
N CYS A 328 21.62 -1.55 -14.22
CA CYS A 328 20.74 -0.39 -14.12
C CYS A 328 21.51 0.94 -14.03
N LEU A 329 22.78 0.90 -13.61
CA LEU A 329 23.66 2.08 -13.62
C LEU A 329 24.48 2.17 -14.91
N GLU A 330 23.85 1.94 -16.07
CA GLU A 330 24.42 2.27 -17.36
C GLU A 330 24.40 3.79 -17.54
N CYS A 331 25.45 4.46 -17.07
CA CYS A 331 25.95 5.68 -17.69
C CYS A 331 27.16 6.13 -16.90
N SER A 332 28.19 6.59 -17.63
CA SER A 332 29.17 7.50 -17.08
C SER A 332 28.42 8.50 -16.22
N PHE A 333 28.74 8.60 -14.93
CA PHE A 333 28.35 9.74 -14.12
C PHE A 333 28.61 10.95 -15.01
N LYS A 334 27.57 11.61 -15.56
CA LYS A 334 27.70 12.98 -16.06
C LYS A 334 27.81 13.81 -14.81
N SER A 335 28.92 13.63 -14.12
CA SER A 335 29.16 14.08 -12.77
C SER A 335 29.14 15.60 -12.70
N ILE A 336 29.39 16.27 -13.83
CA ILE A 336 29.15 17.69 -14.04
C ILE A 336 27.68 18.02 -13.88
N GLN A 337 26.77 17.28 -14.52
CA GLN A 337 25.32 17.49 -14.36
C GLN A 337 24.89 17.26 -12.90
N ALA A 338 25.43 16.24 -12.23
CA ALA A 338 25.17 16.01 -10.81
C ALA A 338 25.64 17.18 -9.94
N VAL A 339 26.86 17.66 -10.18
CA VAL A 339 27.45 18.80 -9.45
C VAL A 339 26.68 20.08 -9.73
N LEU A 340 26.32 20.35 -10.98
CA LEU A 340 25.48 21.48 -11.36
C LEU A 340 24.14 21.42 -10.64
N MET A 341 23.44 20.29 -10.70
CA MET A 341 22.16 20.12 -10.03
C MET A 341 22.27 20.28 -8.50
N ALA A 342 23.33 19.74 -7.89
CA ALA A 342 23.61 19.92 -6.47
C ALA A 342 23.90 21.39 -6.11
N SER A 343 24.54 22.14 -7.02
CA SER A 343 24.92 23.54 -6.80
C SER A 343 23.77 24.54 -7.05
N THR A 344 22.83 24.23 -7.95
CA THR A 344 21.74 25.13 -8.31
C THR A 344 20.43 24.82 -7.58
N CYS A 345 20.27 23.61 -7.05
CA CYS A 345 19.04 23.23 -6.35
C CYS A 345 19.09 23.62 -4.87
N GLU A 346 18.32 24.65 -4.48
CA GLU A 346 18.24 25.13 -3.09
C GLU A 346 17.81 24.07 -2.08
N ASN A 347 17.12 23.02 -2.55
CA ASN A 347 16.69 21.91 -1.70
C ASN A 347 17.81 20.89 -1.43
N ILE A 348 18.93 20.96 -2.12
CA ILE A 348 20.07 20.07 -1.88
C ILE A 348 21.00 20.70 -0.83
N HIS A 349 21.41 19.91 0.16
CA HIS A 349 22.38 20.34 1.16
C HIS A 349 23.80 20.36 0.57
N LEU A 350 24.66 21.25 1.08
CA LEU A 350 26.04 21.43 0.59
C LEU A 350 26.88 20.15 0.71
N ASP A 351 26.56 19.28 1.66
CA ASP A 351 27.18 17.95 1.79
C ASP A 351 27.03 17.11 0.53
N GLY A 352 25.94 17.27 -0.24
CA GLY A 352 25.77 16.57 -1.51
C GLY A 352 26.80 17.01 -2.55
N LEU A 353 27.07 18.32 -2.63
CA LEU A 353 28.11 18.86 -3.50
C LEU A 353 29.50 18.35 -3.08
N TYR A 354 29.83 18.43 -1.79
CA TYR A 354 31.10 17.89 -1.28
C TYR A 354 31.23 16.39 -1.51
N PHE A 355 30.16 15.63 -1.31
CA PHE A 355 30.13 14.19 -1.54
C PHE A 355 30.46 13.86 -3.00
N LEU A 356 29.85 14.56 -3.95
CA LEU A 356 30.11 14.37 -5.38
C LEU A 356 31.56 14.72 -5.74
N LEU A 357 32.06 15.88 -5.29
CA LEU A 357 33.42 16.34 -5.57
C LEU A 357 34.48 15.40 -4.98
N ARG A 358 34.27 14.87 -3.76
CA ARG A 358 35.21 13.92 -3.14
C ARG A 358 35.29 12.59 -3.89
N ARG A 359 34.21 12.14 -4.52
CA ARG A 359 34.22 10.90 -5.32
C ARG A 359 34.87 11.08 -6.68
N GLN A 360 34.88 12.29 -7.22
CA GLN A 360 35.45 12.61 -8.53
C GLN A 360 36.21 13.94 -8.49
N PRO A 361 37.39 13.99 -7.83
CA PRO A 361 38.14 15.23 -7.68
C PRO A 361 38.58 15.83 -9.02
N ASN A 362 38.78 14.98 -10.04
CA ASN A 362 39.20 15.41 -11.38
C ASN A 362 38.09 16.07 -12.20
N LEU A 363 36.85 16.10 -11.69
CA LEU A 363 35.72 16.65 -12.42
C LEU A 363 35.92 18.11 -12.82
N LEU A 364 36.33 18.92 -11.85
CA LEU A 364 36.53 20.36 -12.04
C LEU A 364 37.76 20.62 -12.91
N LEU A 365 38.79 19.77 -12.80
CA LEU A 365 40.00 19.87 -13.61
C LEU A 365 39.71 19.56 -15.09
N HIS A 366 38.92 18.52 -15.37
CA HIS A 366 38.55 18.15 -16.72
C HIS A 366 37.78 19.27 -17.43
N GLU A 367 36.79 19.85 -16.76
CA GLU A 367 36.02 20.97 -17.30
C GLU A 367 36.86 22.25 -17.45
N TYR A 368 37.72 22.54 -16.47
CA TYR A 368 38.62 23.67 -16.56
C TYR A 368 39.54 23.55 -17.77
N HIS A 369 40.14 22.37 -17.99
CA HIS A 369 41.00 22.12 -19.15
C HIS A 369 40.21 22.14 -20.48
N HIS A 370 39.01 21.60 -20.51
CA HIS A 370 38.22 21.53 -21.74
C HIS A 370 37.69 22.91 -22.17
N HIS A 371 37.21 23.73 -21.23
CA HIS A 371 36.56 25.01 -21.52
C HIS A 371 37.50 26.21 -21.52
N TYR A 372 38.53 26.23 -20.68
CA TYR A 372 39.41 27.40 -20.56
C TYR A 372 40.77 27.18 -21.21
N TRP A 373 41.35 25.99 -21.06
CA TRP A 373 42.71 25.72 -21.54
C TRP A 373 42.78 25.39 -23.03
N ARG A 374 41.96 24.46 -23.53
CA ARG A 374 41.99 24.04 -24.95
C ARG A 374 41.65 25.16 -25.95
N PRO A 375 40.73 26.10 -25.67
CA PRO A 375 40.52 27.25 -26.56
C PRO A 375 41.71 28.20 -26.58
N ALA A 376 42.37 28.41 -25.43
CA ALA A 376 43.58 29.22 -25.34
C ALA A 376 44.74 28.60 -26.14
N GLU A 377 44.97 27.29 -26.04
CA GLU A 377 45.98 26.58 -26.84
C GLU A 377 45.69 26.63 -28.34
N ARG A 378 44.42 26.51 -28.75
CA ARG A 378 44.01 26.65 -30.15
C ARG A 378 44.22 28.08 -30.65
N ALA A 379 43.91 29.09 -29.85
CA ALA A 379 44.15 30.49 -30.19
C ALA A 379 45.64 30.79 -30.36
N VAL A 380 46.49 30.27 -29.47
CA VAL A 380 47.96 30.41 -29.57
C VAL A 380 48.50 29.67 -30.80
N SER A 381 48.07 28.44 -31.05
CA SER A 381 48.46 27.67 -32.23
C SER A 381 48.04 28.35 -33.54
N HIS A 382 46.83 28.90 -33.63
CA HIS A 382 46.37 29.67 -34.80
C HIS A 382 47.16 30.98 -34.99
N ALA A 383 47.54 31.65 -33.90
CA ALA A 383 48.37 32.86 -33.98
C ALA A 383 49.79 32.54 -34.46
N TYR A 384 50.34 31.38 -34.10
CA TYR A 384 51.65 30.93 -34.56
C TYR A 384 51.64 30.55 -36.05
N ILE A 385 50.61 29.82 -36.49
CA ILE A 385 50.44 29.43 -37.91
C ILE A 385 50.23 30.64 -38.83
N ARG A 386 49.67 31.76 -38.35
CA ARG A 386 49.53 32.99 -39.15
C ARG A 386 50.81 33.85 -39.24
N ARG A 387 51.84 33.53 -38.46
CA ARG A 387 53.12 34.26 -38.44
C ARG A 387 54.24 33.53 -39.20
N CYS A 388 54.05 32.26 -39.53
CA CYS A 388 54.86 31.52 -40.49
C CYS A 388 54.21 31.63 -41.87
#